data_AF-A0A3M1S9N4-F1
#
_entry.id   AF-A0A3M1S9N4-F1
#
_cell.length_a   1.000
_cell.length_b   1.000
_cell.length_c   1.000
_cell.angle_alpha   90.00
_cell.angle_beta   90.00
_cell.angle_gamma   90.00
#
_symmetry.space_group_name_H-M   'P 1'
#
loop_
_entity.id
_entity.type
_entity.pdbx_description
1 polymer ?
#
loop_
_entity_poly.entity_id
_entity_poly.type
_entity_poly.pdbx_seq_one_letter_code
_entity_poly.pdbx_strand_id
1 'polypeptide(L)'
;MSKIDIRGRYFEEFAIGQTYTSVGRTVTEHDVLTFAGLSGDYNQIHTDAEFSKNTPYGQRIAHGLLGLSIASGLAMRTGILEGTVL
;
A
#
# COMPACT_ATOMS: atom_id res chain seq x y z
N MET A 1 -5.59 14.94 32.54
CA MET A 1 -5.11 14.14 31.40
C MET A 1 -6.22 14.05 30.38
N SER A 2 -6.01 14.54 29.15
CA SER A 2 -6.91 14.25 28.03
C SER A 2 -6.84 12.75 27.76
N LYS A 3 -7.98 12.07 27.73
CA LYS A 3 -8.06 10.69 27.23
C LYS A 3 -7.44 10.69 25.83
N ILE A 4 -6.42 9.86 25.62
CA ILE A 4 -5.94 9.57 24.27
C ILE A 4 -7.14 8.96 23.55
N ASP A 5 -7.62 9.64 22.52
CA ASP A 5 -8.68 9.13 21.65
C ASP A 5 -8.07 8.03 20.78
N ILE A 6 -8.09 6.81 21.31
CA ILE A 6 -7.70 5.61 20.58
C ILE A 6 -8.73 5.41 19.47
N ARG A 7 -8.31 5.65 18.22
CA ARG A 7 -9.18 5.50 17.03
C ARG A 7 -9.42 4.04 16.63
N GLY A 8 -8.64 3.12 17.19
CA GLY A 8 -8.77 1.69 16.94
C GLY A 8 -10.09 1.13 17.47
N ARG A 9 -10.56 0.07 16.83
CA ARG A 9 -11.77 -0.66 17.20
C ARG A 9 -11.42 -2.05 17.72
N TYR A 10 -12.10 -2.50 18.76
CA TYR A 10 -12.08 -3.88 19.23
C TYR A 10 -12.99 -4.77 18.36
N PHE A 11 -12.86 -6.09 18.52
CA PHE A 11 -13.55 -7.08 17.69
C PHE A 11 -15.07 -6.88 17.66
N GLU A 12 -15.67 -6.56 18.81
CA GLU A 12 -17.11 -6.41 19.00
C GLU A 12 -17.67 -5.14 18.34
N GLU A 13 -16.82 -4.20 17.95
CA GLU A 13 -17.21 -2.94 17.32
C GLU A 13 -17.30 -3.00 15.79
N PHE A 14 -16.99 -4.17 15.21
CA PHE A 14 -17.12 -4.42 13.78
C PHE A 14 -18.48 -5.05 13.44
N ALA A 15 -19.04 -4.64 12.29
CA ALA A 15 -20.24 -5.24 11.73
C ALA A 15 -19.94 -5.90 10.36
N ILE A 16 -20.62 -7.01 10.05
CA ILE A 16 -20.52 -7.65 8.74
C ILE A 16 -20.97 -6.66 7.66
N GLY A 17 -20.18 -6.56 6.58
CA GLY A 17 -20.44 -5.65 5.47
C GLY A 17 -19.98 -4.21 5.72
N GLN A 18 -19.38 -3.91 6.87
CA GLN A 18 -18.78 -2.61 7.13
C GLN A 18 -17.59 -2.36 6.21
N THR A 19 -17.55 -1.17 5.61
CA THR A 19 -16.48 -0.74 4.69
C THR A 19 -15.78 0.50 5.21
N TYR A 20 -14.50 0.62 4.93
CA TYR A 20 -13.69 1.79 5.25
C TYR A 20 -12.95 2.28 4.01
N THR A 21 -12.76 3.59 3.93
CA THR A 21 -12.01 4.23 2.84
C THR A 21 -10.79 4.91 3.43
N SER A 22 -9.60 4.53 2.96
CA SER A 22 -8.37 5.21 3.32
C SER A 22 -8.25 6.55 2.58
N VAL A 23 -7.24 7.34 2.95
CA VAL A 23 -6.76 8.40 2.06
C VAL A 23 -6.17 7.82 0.78
N GLY A 24 -6.06 8.65 -0.26
CA GLY A 24 -5.36 8.30 -1.50
C GLY A 24 -3.85 8.48 -1.38
N ARG A 25 -3.10 7.74 -2.21
CA ARG A 25 -1.66 7.95 -2.45
C ARG A 25 -1.39 7.71 -3.93
N THR A 26 -0.81 8.70 -4.60
CA THR A 26 -0.27 8.54 -5.95
C THR A 26 0.99 7.69 -5.89
N VAL A 27 1.06 6.63 -6.71
CA VAL A 27 2.27 5.84 -6.90
C VAL A 27 3.12 6.51 -7.98
N THR A 28 4.39 6.71 -7.67
CA THR A 28 5.36 7.38 -8.54
C THR A 28 6.48 6.42 -8.94
N GLU A 29 7.30 6.84 -9.91
CA GLU A 29 8.51 6.10 -10.27
C GLU A 29 9.45 5.89 -9.08
N HIS A 30 9.54 6.87 -8.17
CA HIS A 30 10.36 6.77 -6.97
C HIS A 30 9.94 5.58 -6.10
N ASP A 31 8.64 5.32 -5.95
CA ASP A 31 8.13 4.20 -5.16
C ASP A 31 8.54 2.85 -5.79
N VAL A 32 8.45 2.75 -7.13
CA VAL A 32 8.81 1.54 -7.88
C VAL A 32 10.29 1.23 -7.75
N LEU A 33 11.15 2.24 -7.97
CA LEU A 33 12.61 2.06 -7.90
C LEU A 33 13.09 1.82 -6.46
N THR A 34 12.51 2.52 -5.47
CA THR A 34 12.81 2.26 -4.06
C THR A 34 12.38 0.86 -3.65
N PHE A 35 11.23 0.38 -4.11
CA PHE A 35 10.77 -0.98 -3.80
C PHE A 35 11.63 -2.05 -4.48
N ALA A 36 12.07 -1.83 -5.72
CA ALA A 36 13.04 -2.71 -6.38
C ALA A 36 14.34 -2.79 -5.54
N GLY A 37 14.83 -1.65 -5.05
CA GLY A 37 15.99 -1.58 -4.16
C GLY A 37 15.79 -2.31 -2.84
N LEU A 38 14.63 -2.14 -2.20
CA LEU A 38 14.30 -2.78 -0.92
C LEU A 38 14.13 -4.30 -1.05
N SER A 39 13.41 -4.75 -2.08
CA SER A 39 13.02 -6.15 -2.25
C SER A 39 14.06 -6.99 -2.98
N GLY A 40 14.95 -6.35 -3.75
CA GLY A 40 15.85 -7.02 -4.69
C GLY A 40 15.18 -7.46 -5.99
N ASP A 41 13.88 -7.17 -6.19
CA ASP A 41 13.16 -7.48 -7.43
C ASP A 41 13.40 -6.39 -8.48
N TYR A 42 14.39 -6.65 -9.33
CA TYR A 42 14.77 -5.80 -10.46
C TYR A 42 14.21 -6.28 -11.81
N ASN A 43 13.13 -7.07 -11.83
CA ASN A 43 12.54 -7.51 -13.09
C ASN A 43 12.33 -6.32 -14.05
N GLN A 44 12.75 -6.48 -15.31
CA GLN A 44 12.76 -5.41 -16.31
C GLN A 44 11.37 -4.79 -16.55
N ILE A 45 10.30 -5.54 -16.29
CA ILE A 45 8.92 -5.04 -16.37
C ILE A 45 8.64 -3.87 -15.39
N HIS A 46 9.42 -3.77 -14.32
CA HIS A 46 9.31 -2.72 -13.31
C HIS A 46 10.39 -1.62 -13.49
N THR A 47 11.55 -1.97 -14.03
CA THR A 47 12.76 -1.13 -13.93
C THR A 47 13.25 -0.57 -15.27
N ASP A 48 12.93 -1.21 -16.39
CA ASP A 48 13.47 -0.89 -17.71
C ASP A 48 12.37 -0.34 -18.64
N ALA A 49 12.47 0.93 -18.97
CA ALA A 49 11.51 1.62 -19.83
C ALA A 49 11.61 1.15 -21.30
N GLU A 50 12.80 0.81 -21.80
CA GLU A 50 12.98 0.36 -23.19
C GLU A 50 12.44 -1.06 -23.38
N PHE A 51 12.75 -1.96 -22.44
CA PHE A 51 12.14 -3.29 -22.40
C PHE A 51 10.61 -3.20 -22.40
N SER A 52 10.06 -2.33 -21.52
CA SER A 52 8.63 -2.23 -21.28
C SER A 52 7.81 -1.73 -22.49
N LYS A 53 8.42 -0.97 -23.42
CA LYS A 53 7.76 -0.53 -24.67
C LYS A 53 7.26 -1.71 -25.51
N ASN A 54 7.93 -2.86 -25.43
CA ASN A 54 7.60 -4.07 -26.19
C ASN A 54 6.63 -5.01 -25.46
N THR A 55 6.13 -4.60 -24.29
CA THR A 55 5.19 -5.38 -23.49
C THR A 55 3.76 -4.90 -23.74
N PRO A 56 2.72 -5.69 -23.41
CA PRO A 56 1.32 -5.26 -23.56
C PRO A 56 0.96 -3.97 -22.80
N TYR A 57 1.75 -3.59 -21.80
CA TYR A 57 1.52 -2.38 -21.00
C TYR A 57 2.13 -1.11 -21.63
N GLY A 58 3.11 -1.25 -22.54
CA GLY A 58 3.80 -0.13 -23.20
C GLY A 58 4.66 0.76 -22.30
N GLN A 59 4.70 0.47 -20.99
CA GLN A 59 5.46 1.20 -19.98
C GLN A 59 5.71 0.29 -18.77
N ARG A 60 6.62 0.71 -17.88
CA ARG A 60 6.87 0.01 -16.62
C ARG A 60 5.60 -0.02 -15.78
N ILE A 61 5.38 -1.13 -15.09
CA ILE A 61 4.30 -1.27 -14.12
C ILE A 61 4.87 -1.44 -12.71
N ALA A 62 4.12 -1.06 -11.69
CA ALA A 62 4.52 -1.26 -10.30
C ALA A 62 4.53 -2.76 -9.93
N HIS A 63 5.37 -3.14 -8.95
CA HIS A 63 5.34 -4.48 -8.38
C HIS A 63 3.99 -4.75 -7.72
N GLY A 64 3.47 -5.97 -7.84
CA GLY A 64 2.26 -6.37 -7.11
C GLY A 64 2.44 -6.25 -5.59
N LEU A 65 3.61 -6.64 -5.08
CA LEU A 65 3.95 -6.53 -3.66
C LEU A 65 4.14 -5.10 -3.18
N LEU A 66 4.54 -4.17 -4.06
CA LEU A 66 4.53 -2.73 -3.74
C LEU A 66 3.10 -2.25 -3.49
N GLY A 67 2.18 -2.61 -4.38
CA GLY A 67 0.76 -2.30 -4.23
C GLY A 67 0.18 -2.84 -2.91
N LEU A 68 0.46 -4.11 -2.59
CA LEU A 68 0.03 -4.73 -1.34
C LEU A 68 0.62 -4.03 -0.10
N SER A 69 1.91 -3.70 -0.14
CA SER A 69 2.60 -3.00 0.95
C SER A 69 2.01 -1.61 1.19
N ILE A 70 1.71 -0.87 0.12
CA ILE A 70 1.03 0.44 0.20
C ILE A 70 -0.38 0.29 0.76
N ALA A 71 -1.15 -0.69 0.28
CA ALA A 71 -2.51 -0.94 0.76
C ALA A 71 -2.55 -1.25 2.26
N SER A 72 -1.60 -2.06 2.76
CA SER A 72 -1.43 -2.33 4.19
C SER A 72 -1.16 -1.06 5.00
N GLY A 73 -0.22 -0.22 4.54
CA GLY A 73 0.03 1.07 5.17
C GLY A 73 -1.17 2.02 5.13
N LEU A 74 -1.94 2.03 4.04
CA LEU A 74 -3.17 2.81 3.93
C LEU A 74 -4.28 2.30 4.86
N ALA A 75 -4.37 0.98 5.06
CA ALA A 75 -5.28 0.39 6.04
C ALA A 75 -4.96 0.86 7.47
N MET A 76 -3.68 0.89 7.86
CA MET A 76 -3.27 1.46 9.16
C MET A 76 -3.64 2.94 9.28
N ARG A 77 -3.55 3.70 8.19
CA ARG A 77 -3.91 5.13 8.16
C ARG A 77 -5.42 5.41 8.27
N THR A 78 -6.27 4.39 8.17
CA THR A 78 -7.70 4.54 8.52
C THR A 78 -7.90 4.79 10.02
N GLY A 79 -6.92 4.44 10.87
CA GLY A 79 -6.99 4.56 12.32
C GLY A 79 -7.76 3.42 13.00
N ILE A 80 -8.51 2.60 12.27
CA ILE A 80 -9.40 1.58 12.86
C ILE A 80 -8.65 0.41 13.51
N LEU A 81 -7.36 0.26 13.20
CA LEU A 81 -6.47 -0.78 13.74
C LEU A 81 -5.51 -0.22 14.81
N GLU A 82 -5.58 1.08 15.09
CA GLU A 82 -4.61 1.79 15.93
C GLU A 82 -4.73 1.37 17.40
N GLY A 83 -3.76 0.60 17.90
CA GLY A 83 -3.70 0.18 19.30
C GLY A 83 -4.66 -0.95 19.69
N THR A 84 -5.37 -1.53 18.72
CA THR A 84 -6.29 -2.66 18.94
C THR A 84 -5.90 -3.92 18.17
N VAL A 85 -4.99 -3.79 17.21
CA VAL A 85 -4.34 -4.89 16.48
C VAL A 85 -2.84 -4.81 16.79
N LEU A 86 -2.22 -5.98 17.02
CA LEU A 86 -0.80 -6.20 17.44
C LEU A 86 0.12 -4.97 17.39
#